data_AF-A0A4V2SUT8-F1
#
_entry.id   AF-A0A4V2SUT8-F1
#
_cell.length_a   1.000
_cell.length_b   1.000
_cell.length_c   1.000
_cell.angle_alpha   90.00
_cell.angle_beta   90.00
_cell.angle_gamma   90.00
#
_symmetry.space_group_name_H-M   'P 1'
#
loop_
_entity.id
_entity.type
_entity.pdbx_description
1 polymer ?
#
loop_
_entity_poly.entity_id
_entity_poly.type
_entity_poly.pdbx_seq_one_letter_code
_entity_poly.pdbx_strand_id
1 'polypeptide(L)'
;MFRRINRKFHRIAGLVVSLFLIMWAVTGFLLLNVPWYQEAATDLKVTQIPVAAQPADYTIAYVGEQLVKSGEYRWEEIQSISKSGDMFKVYVKRDPILRLTIDQEGQIKALKQDPILDFFYGLHVGEWEDLNYVTVLEVVSILTLLLVLTGYVYFLPRKRKPSAK
;
A
#
# COMPACT_ATOMS: atom_id res chain seq x y z
N MET A 1 -3.78 -34.52 -21.75
CA MET A 1 -2.84 -33.38 -21.54
C MET A 1 -3.50 -32.22 -20.81
N PHE A 2 -4.59 -31.65 -21.35
CA PHE A 2 -5.31 -30.48 -20.81
C PHE A 2 -5.69 -30.57 -19.31
N ARG A 3 -6.22 -31.71 -18.83
CA ARG A 3 -6.56 -31.89 -17.40
C ARG A 3 -5.38 -31.81 -16.44
N ARG A 4 -4.20 -32.31 -16.84
CA ARG A 4 -2.99 -32.25 -15.99
C ARG A 4 -2.49 -30.81 -15.89
N ILE A 5 -2.55 -30.07 -17.00
CA ILE A 5 -2.19 -28.65 -17.05
C ILE A 5 -3.17 -27.83 -16.19
N ASN A 6 -4.48 -28.04 -16.36
CA ASN A 6 -5.50 -27.34 -15.56
C ASN A 6 -5.33 -27.60 -14.05
N ARG A 7 -5.05 -28.85 -13.64
CA ARG A 7 -4.82 -29.17 -12.22
C ARG A 7 -3.56 -28.50 -11.66
N LYS A 8 -2.47 -28.46 -12.43
CA LYS A 8 -1.23 -27.76 -12.02
C LYS A 8 -1.47 -26.25 -11.91
N PHE A 9 -2.12 -25.65 -12.90
CA PHE A 9 -2.47 -24.24 -12.89
C PHE A 9 -3.36 -23.88 -11.70
N HIS A 10 -4.47 -24.60 -11.51
CA HIS A 10 -5.40 -24.37 -10.40
C HIS A 10 -4.71 -24.48 -9.03
N ARG A 11 -3.76 -25.41 -8.88
CA ARG A 11 -2.98 -25.54 -7.64
C ARG A 11 -2.04 -24.34 -7.42
N ILE A 12 -1.36 -23.88 -8.46
CA ILE A 12 -0.41 -22.75 -8.35
C ILE A 12 -1.17 -21.44 -8.13
N ALA A 13 -2.19 -21.16 -8.96
CA ALA A 13 -3.04 -19.99 -8.79
C ALA A 13 -3.72 -19.98 -7.41
N GLY A 14 -4.18 -21.16 -6.95
CA GLY A 14 -4.79 -21.33 -5.63
C GLY A 14 -3.82 -21.01 -4.51
N LEU A 15 -2.59 -21.49 -4.61
CA LEU A 15 -1.54 -21.18 -3.65
C LEU A 15 -1.25 -19.67 -3.60
N VAL A 16 -1.11 -19.01 -4.75
CA VAL A 16 -0.84 -17.56 -4.82
C VAL A 16 -1.97 -16.77 -4.15
N VAL A 17 -3.22 -17.08 -4.49
CA VAL A 17 -4.39 -16.41 -3.90
C VAL A 17 -4.50 -16.69 -2.41
N SER A 18 -4.28 -17.94 -1.97
CA SER A 18 -4.30 -18.27 -0.54
C SER A 18 -3.20 -17.56 0.25
N LEU A 19 -1.98 -17.47 -0.27
CA LEU A 19 -0.89 -16.74 0.38
C LEU A 19 -1.22 -15.26 0.51
N PHE A 20 -1.77 -14.64 -0.54
CA PHE A 20 -2.22 -13.26 -0.50
C PHE A 20 -3.31 -13.05 0.57
N LEU A 21 -4.33 -13.90 0.61
CA LEU A 21 -5.40 -13.80 1.61
C LEU A 21 -4.90 -14.03 3.04
N ILE A 22 -3.96 -14.97 3.25
CA ILE A 22 -3.35 -15.19 4.56
C ILE A 22 -2.55 -13.96 5.00
N MET A 23 -1.71 -13.41 4.11
CA MET A 23 -0.98 -12.16 4.39
C MET A 23 -1.96 -11.04 4.75
N TRP A 24 -3.03 -10.87 3.97
CA TRP A 24 -4.03 -9.82 4.20
C TRP A 24 -4.80 -10.01 5.52
N ALA A 25 -5.14 -11.26 5.87
CA ALA A 25 -5.80 -11.59 7.13
C ALA A 25 -4.87 -11.39 8.34
N VAL A 26 -3.61 -11.82 8.27
CA VAL A 26 -2.63 -11.66 9.35
C VAL A 26 -2.33 -10.18 9.59
N THR A 27 -2.07 -9.42 8.52
CA THR A 27 -1.85 -7.98 8.60
C THR A 27 -3.08 -7.26 9.16
N GLY A 28 -4.29 -7.57 8.66
CA GLY A 28 -5.53 -6.98 9.17
C GLY A 28 -5.79 -7.33 10.64
N PHE A 29 -5.56 -8.57 11.05
CA PHE A 29 -5.69 -8.99 12.45
C PHE A 29 -4.69 -8.26 13.36
N LEU A 30 -3.43 -8.12 12.95
CA LEU A 30 -2.44 -7.36 13.70
C LEU A 30 -2.86 -5.89 13.82
N LEU A 31 -3.32 -5.26 12.74
CA LEU A 31 -3.77 -3.87 12.74
C LEU A 31 -5.02 -3.62 13.61
N LEU A 32 -5.87 -4.63 13.81
CA LEU A 32 -7.01 -4.54 14.72
C LEU A 32 -6.63 -4.70 16.20
N ASN A 33 -5.56 -5.42 16.50
CA ASN A 33 -5.20 -5.80 17.86
C ASN A 33 -3.98 -5.05 18.41
N VAL A 34 -3.19 -4.40 17.56
CA VAL A 34 -2.09 -3.56 18.01
C VAL A 34 -2.61 -2.14 18.24
N PRO A 35 -2.39 -1.54 19.42
CA PRO A 35 -2.66 -0.13 19.61
C PRO A 35 -1.87 0.66 18.57
N TRP A 36 -2.59 1.45 17.76
CA TRP A 36 -2.02 2.36 16.80
C TRP A 36 -1.26 3.46 17.54
N TYR A 37 0.01 3.17 17.85
CA TYR A 37 0.86 4.12 18.54
C TYR A 37 1.36 5.15 17.53
N GLN A 38 0.60 6.23 17.43
CA GLN A 38 0.99 7.43 16.73
C GLN A 38 1.19 8.50 17.80
N GLU A 39 2.45 8.81 18.09
CA GLU A 39 2.76 9.95 18.95
C GLU A 39 2.95 11.18 18.07
N ALA A 40 2.32 12.30 18.45
CA ALA A 40 2.66 13.57 17.85
C ALA A 40 4.15 13.85 18.11
N ALA A 41 4.91 14.13 17.05
CA ALA A 41 6.29 14.58 17.23
C ALA A 41 6.24 16.01 17.79
N THR A 42 6.47 16.15 19.09
CA THR A 42 6.42 17.44 19.80
C THR A 42 7.72 18.23 19.66
N ASP A 43 8.74 17.63 19.06
CA ASP A 43 10.08 18.16 18.88
C ASP A 43 10.28 18.94 17.56
N LEU A 44 9.23 19.08 16.75
CA LEU A 44 9.28 19.88 15.53
C LEU A 44 9.47 21.37 15.82
N LYS A 45 10.37 21.99 15.07
CA LYS A 45 10.58 23.45 15.12
C LYS A 45 9.67 24.21 14.15
N VAL A 46 9.29 23.56 13.05
CA VAL A 46 8.46 24.14 12.00
C VAL A 46 7.18 23.32 11.88
N THR A 47 6.06 23.97 12.18
CA THR A 47 4.72 23.38 12.09
C THR A 47 3.93 23.90 10.90
N GLN A 48 4.49 24.83 10.12
CA GLN A 48 3.83 25.41 8.95
C GLN A 48 4.84 25.85 7.89
N ILE A 49 4.55 25.55 6.63
CA ILE A 49 5.24 26.11 5.45
C ILE A 49 4.36 27.11 4.72
N PRO A 50 4.95 28.04 3.95
CA PRO A 50 4.18 28.92 3.07
C PRO A 50 3.35 28.09 2.09
N VAL A 51 2.12 28.56 1.83
CA VAL A 51 1.25 28.00 0.78
C VAL A 51 1.59 28.68 -0.54
N ALA A 52 1.60 27.92 -1.64
CA ALA A 52 1.84 28.48 -2.95
C ALA A 52 0.72 29.46 -3.34
N ALA A 53 1.08 30.56 -4.02
CA ALA A 53 0.11 31.58 -4.43
C ALA A 53 -0.93 31.04 -5.43
N GLN A 54 -0.57 30.03 -6.21
CA GLN A 54 -1.47 29.32 -7.11
C GLN A 54 -1.49 27.83 -6.74
N PRO A 55 -2.68 27.18 -6.74
CA PRO A 55 -2.78 25.75 -6.42
C PRO A 55 -1.95 24.84 -7.33
N ALA A 56 -1.75 25.23 -8.59
CA ALA A 56 -0.95 24.48 -9.56
C ALA A 56 0.54 24.42 -9.19
N ASP A 57 1.04 25.40 -8.44
CA ASP A 57 2.43 25.48 -8.00
C ASP A 57 2.67 24.69 -6.71
N TYR A 58 1.61 24.26 -6.03
CA TYR A 58 1.67 23.43 -4.83
C TYR A 58 2.00 21.98 -5.19
N THR A 59 3.27 21.77 -5.54
CA THR A 59 3.83 20.54 -6.06
C THR A 59 4.75 19.85 -5.05
N ILE A 60 5.13 18.60 -5.33
CA ILE A 60 6.12 17.86 -4.55
C ILE A 60 7.44 18.65 -4.42
N ALA A 61 7.91 19.24 -5.52
CA ALA A 61 9.13 20.05 -5.54
C ALA A 61 8.99 21.28 -4.65
N TYR A 62 7.87 22.00 -4.74
CA TYR A 62 7.59 23.15 -3.90
C TYR A 62 7.64 22.80 -2.41
N VAL A 63 6.94 21.74 -2.00
CA VAL A 63 6.90 21.29 -0.60
C VAL A 63 8.31 20.96 -0.10
N GLY A 64 9.08 20.20 -0.87
CA GLY A 64 10.45 19.87 -0.50
C GLY A 64 11.35 21.11 -0.38
N GLU A 65 11.23 22.07 -1.31
CA GLU A 65 11.96 23.33 -1.22
C GLU A 65 11.61 24.13 0.03
N GLN A 66 10.33 24.23 0.40
CA GLN A 66 9.92 24.97 1.59
C GLN A 66 10.42 24.30 2.88
N LEU A 67 10.42 22.97 2.94
CA LEU A 67 10.99 22.22 4.06
C LEU A 67 12.50 22.43 4.21
N VAL A 68 13.23 22.58 3.11
CA VAL A 68 14.66 22.89 3.16
C VAL A 68 14.90 24.36 3.52
N LYS A 69 14.11 25.28 2.96
CA LYS A 69 14.17 26.73 3.27
C LYS A 69 13.87 27.03 4.74
N SER A 70 13.08 26.20 5.41
CA SER A 70 12.81 26.34 6.84
C SER A 70 14.05 26.10 7.71
N GLY A 71 15.10 25.47 7.17
CA GLY A 71 16.34 25.15 7.86
C GLY A 71 16.23 23.94 8.81
N GLU A 72 15.06 23.33 8.95
CA GLU A 72 14.87 22.14 9.80
C GLU A 72 15.31 20.85 9.11
N TYR A 73 15.23 20.78 7.78
CA TYR A 73 15.55 19.61 6.98
C TYR A 73 16.54 19.94 5.88
N ARG A 74 17.36 18.96 5.50
CA ARG A 74 18.22 19.06 4.30
C ARG A 74 17.64 18.20 3.18
N TRP A 75 17.91 18.58 1.93
CA TRP A 75 17.43 17.80 0.78
C TRP A 75 17.92 16.35 0.81
N GLU A 76 19.16 16.13 1.26
CA GLU A 76 19.73 14.79 1.39
C GLU A 76 19.02 13.90 2.43
N GLU A 77 18.41 14.53 3.43
CA GLU A 77 17.66 13.88 4.51
C GLU A 77 16.23 13.54 4.10
N ILE A 78 15.69 14.19 3.06
CA ILE A 78 14.37 13.82 2.52
C ILE A 78 14.54 12.53 1.73
N GLN A 79 13.85 11.46 2.16
CA GLN A 79 13.85 10.17 1.48
C GLN A 79 12.92 10.20 0.29
N SER A 80 11.68 10.63 0.52
CA SER A 80 10.65 10.70 -0.51
C SER A 80 9.56 11.69 -0.10
N ILE A 81 8.88 12.22 -1.11
CA ILE A 81 7.69 13.06 -0.96
C ILE A 81 6.65 12.48 -1.90
N SER A 82 5.49 12.11 -1.37
CA SER A 82 4.37 11.60 -2.15
C SER A 82 3.11 12.42 -1.90
N LYS A 83 2.30 12.59 -2.94
CA LYS A 83 0.99 13.25 -2.83
C LYS A 83 -0.08 12.18 -2.64
N SER A 84 -0.83 12.27 -1.55
CA SER A 84 -1.90 11.35 -1.18
C SER A 84 -3.19 12.16 -1.02
N GLY A 85 -3.98 12.24 -2.11
CA GLY A 85 -5.14 13.13 -2.17
C GLY A 85 -4.71 14.59 -2.09
N ASP A 86 -5.22 15.29 -1.08
CA ASP A 86 -4.95 16.72 -0.85
C ASP A 86 -3.75 16.98 0.07
N MET A 87 -3.08 15.94 0.56
CA MET A 87 -1.95 16.05 1.47
C MET A 87 -0.65 15.54 0.84
N PHE A 88 0.47 16.06 1.31
CA PHE A 88 1.80 15.57 1.01
C PHE A 88 2.34 14.77 2.19
N LYS A 89 2.73 13.52 1.94
CA LYS A 89 3.46 12.67 2.90
C LYS A 89 4.95 12.83 2.62
N VAL A 90 5.73 13.22 3.62
CA VAL A 90 7.19 13.37 3.53
C VAL A 90 7.86 12.40 4.49
N TYR A 91 8.78 11.61 3.94
CA TYR A 91 9.58 10.62 4.66
C TYR A 91 11.00 11.15 4.81
N VAL A 92 11.54 11.11 6.03
CA VAL A 92 12.85 11.68 6.35
C VAL A 92 13.80 10.56 6.76
N LYS A 93 14.95 10.43 6.09
CA LYS A 93 15.94 9.37 6.33
C LYS A 93 16.51 9.38 7.75
N ARG A 94 16.69 10.58 8.32
CA ARG A 94 17.31 10.75 9.65
C ARG A 94 16.49 10.12 10.77
N ASP A 95 15.17 10.06 10.58
CA ASP A 95 14.23 9.53 11.54
C ASP A 95 13.21 8.64 10.81
N PRO A 96 13.48 7.33 10.70
CA PRO A 96 12.67 6.41 9.89
C PRO A 96 11.25 6.21 10.43
N ILE A 97 10.98 6.60 11.68
CA ILE A 97 9.65 6.56 12.29
C ILE A 97 8.87 7.87 12.11
N LEU A 98 9.53 8.94 11.69
CA LEU A 98 8.91 10.23 11.49
C LEU A 98 8.14 10.25 10.16
N ARG A 99 6.87 10.63 10.24
CA ARG A 99 5.99 10.86 9.10
C ARG A 99 5.51 12.30 9.17
N LEU A 100 5.90 13.11 8.20
CA LEU A 100 5.39 14.46 8.07
C LEU A 100 4.23 14.44 7.08
N THR A 101 3.09 14.99 7.47
CA THR A 101 1.95 15.21 6.59
C THR A 101 1.74 16.70 6.46
N ILE A 102 1.63 17.18 5.23
CA ILE A 102 1.48 18.61 4.93
C ILE A 102 0.19 18.79 4.16
N ASP A 103 -0.74 19.56 4.70
CA ASP A 103 -2.03 19.85 4.07
C ASP A 103 -1.94 21.00 3.05
N GLN A 104 -3.08 21.36 2.44
CA GLN A 104 -3.14 22.44 1.43
C GLN A 104 -2.95 23.82 2.05
N GLU A 105 -3.19 23.95 3.36
CA GLU A 105 -2.97 25.14 4.17
C GLU A 105 -1.51 25.25 4.66
N GLY A 106 -0.66 24.29 4.29
CA GLY A 106 0.76 24.26 4.62
C GLY A 106 1.06 23.84 6.05
N GLN A 107 0.08 23.36 6.82
CA GLN A 107 0.28 22.87 8.17
C GLN A 107 1.02 21.53 8.13
N ILE A 108 2.07 21.42 8.93
CA ILE A 108 2.85 20.20 9.10
C ILE A 108 2.34 19.47 10.34
N LYS A 109 1.81 18.27 10.12
CA LYS A 109 1.54 17.29 11.19
C LYS A 109 2.64 16.24 11.17
N ALA A 110 3.39 16.13 12.25
CA ALA A 110 4.35 15.05 12.41
C ALA A 110 3.83 13.98 13.37
N LEU A 111 3.94 12.74 12.91
CA LEU A 111 3.64 11.56 13.71
C LEU A 111 4.87 10.68 13.74
N LYS A 112 5.21 10.17 14.93
CA LYS A 112 6.15 9.07 15.11
C LYS A 112 5.33 7.78 15.12
N GLN A 113 5.61 6.91 14.16
CA GLN A 113 4.92 5.64 13.98
C GLN A 113 5.93 4.49 13.98
N ASP A 114 5.62 3.41 14.68
CA ASP A 114 6.46 2.21 14.72
C ASP A 114 6.71 1.66 13.29
N PRO A 115 7.98 1.41 12.89
CA PRO A 115 8.30 0.95 11.53
C PRO A 115 7.64 -0.38 11.18
N ILE A 116 7.46 -1.25 12.18
CA ILE A 116 6.86 -2.58 12.00
C ILE A 116 5.37 -2.42 11.71
N LEU A 117 4.69 -1.51 12.43
CA LEU A 117 3.28 -1.22 12.18
C LEU A 117 3.08 -0.51 10.84
N ASP A 118 3.98 0.40 10.48
CA ASP A 118 3.95 1.04 9.17
C ASP A 118 4.18 0.05 8.03
N PHE A 119 5.07 -0.93 8.21
CA PHE A 119 5.25 -2.04 7.27
C PHE A 119 3.98 -2.88 7.13
N PHE A 120 3.38 -3.31 8.24
CA PHE A 120 2.14 -4.10 8.19
C PHE A 120 0.96 -3.33 7.63
N TYR A 121 0.86 -2.02 7.92
CA TYR A 121 -0.11 -1.14 7.31
C TYR A 121 0.12 -1.03 5.81
N GLY A 122 1.34 -0.69 5.39
CA GLY A 122 1.73 -0.59 3.98
C GLY A 122 1.46 -1.88 3.20
N LEU A 123 1.68 -3.05 3.79
CA LEU A 123 1.30 -4.34 3.21
C LEU A 123 -0.23 -4.54 3.12
N HIS A 124 -0.99 -4.05 4.10
CA HIS A 124 -2.44 -4.25 4.18
C HIS A 124 -3.21 -3.33 3.25
N VAL A 125 -2.82 -2.05 3.18
CA VAL A 125 -3.45 -1.03 2.33
C VAL A 125 -2.75 -0.85 0.99
N GLY A 126 -1.55 -1.40 0.83
CA GLY A 126 -0.80 -1.36 -0.42
C GLY A 126 -0.03 -0.07 -0.69
N GLU A 127 0.24 0.74 0.33
CA GLU A 127 0.96 2.03 0.19
C GLU A 127 2.50 1.91 0.23
N TRP A 128 3.09 0.70 0.13
CA TRP A 128 4.53 0.53 0.31
C TRP A 128 5.38 0.95 -0.90
N GLU A 129 6.19 1.99 -0.67
CA GLU A 129 7.29 2.62 -1.43
C GLU A 129 7.10 2.92 -2.93
N ASP A 130 6.50 2.04 -3.74
CA ASP A 130 6.22 2.26 -5.17
C ASP A 130 5.31 1.17 -5.79
N LEU A 131 4.79 0.24 -4.99
CA LEU A 131 3.91 -0.82 -5.48
C LEU A 131 2.53 -0.25 -5.81
N ASN A 132 2.20 -0.19 -7.10
CA ASN A 132 0.85 0.12 -7.55
C ASN A 132 -0.12 -0.98 -7.09
N TYR A 133 -0.71 -0.80 -5.91
CA TYR A 133 -1.61 -1.76 -5.28
C TYR A 133 -2.80 -2.11 -6.16
N VAL A 134 -3.24 -1.19 -7.01
CA VAL A 134 -4.28 -1.45 -8.03
C VAL A 134 -3.85 -2.60 -8.93
N THR A 135 -2.60 -2.62 -9.39
CA THR A 135 -2.06 -3.69 -10.22
C THR A 135 -1.98 -5.03 -9.47
N VAL A 136 -1.59 -5.02 -8.20
CA VAL A 136 -1.55 -6.25 -7.37
C VAL A 136 -2.96 -6.82 -7.20
N LEU A 137 -3.93 -5.97 -6.85
CA LEU A 137 -5.33 -6.36 -6.73
C LEU A 137 -5.93 -6.84 -8.05
N GLU A 138 -5.60 -6.20 -9.16
CA GLU A 138 -6.03 -6.63 -10.50
C GLU A 138 -5.53 -8.06 -10.80
N VAL A 139 -4.24 -8.32 -10.57
CA VAL A 139 -3.65 -9.65 -10.78
C VAL A 139 -4.30 -10.70 -9.88
N VAL A 140 -4.47 -10.41 -8.58
CA VAL A 140 -5.12 -11.34 -7.64
C VAL A 140 -6.59 -11.57 -8.03
N SER A 141 -7.31 -10.55 -8.47
CA SER A 141 -8.71 -10.65 -8.91
C SER A 141 -8.84 -11.51 -10.16
N ILE A 142 -7.96 -11.32 -11.15
CA ILE A 142 -7.91 -12.15 -12.37
C ILE A 142 -7.60 -13.60 -12.00
N LEU A 143 -6.60 -13.85 -11.14
CA LEU A 143 -6.27 -15.20 -10.67
C LEU A 143 -7.44 -15.85 -9.93
N THR A 144 -8.16 -15.09 -9.11
CA THR A 144 -9.35 -15.56 -8.39
C THR A 144 -10.48 -15.92 -9.35
N LEU A 145 -10.74 -15.09 -10.37
CA LEU A 145 -11.72 -15.40 -11.42
C LEU A 145 -11.33 -16.68 -12.18
N LEU A 146 -10.05 -16.81 -12.57
CA LEU A 146 -9.54 -18.00 -13.24
C LEU A 146 -9.67 -19.24 -12.34
N LEU A 147 -9.47 -19.13 -11.02
CA LEU A 147 -9.70 -20.22 -10.08
C LEU A 147 -11.17 -20.65 -10.05
N VAL A 148 -12.10 -19.70 -9.98
CA VAL A 148 -13.55 -19.99 -10.00
C VAL A 148 -13.93 -20.70 -11.29
N LEU A 149 -13.50 -20.18 -12.44
CA LEU A 149 -13.79 -20.77 -13.76
C LEU A 149 -13.18 -22.16 -13.92
N THR A 150 -11.91 -22.33 -13.55
CA THR A 150 -11.22 -23.62 -13.66
C THR A 150 -11.76 -24.65 -12.67
N GLY A 151 -12.19 -24.20 -11.48
CA GLY A 151 -12.91 -25.01 -10.50
C GLY A 151 -14.26 -25.47 -11.03
N TYR A 152 -15.06 -24.56 -11.61
CA TYR A 152 -16.36 -24.87 -12.21
C TYR A 152 -16.23 -25.92 -13.34
N VAL A 153 -15.27 -25.74 -14.26
CA VAL A 153 -14.97 -26.71 -15.32
C VAL A 153 -14.50 -28.06 -14.78
N TYR A 154 -13.82 -28.06 -13.63
CA TYR A 154 -13.33 -29.28 -13.00
C TYR A 154 -14.42 -30.06 -12.24
N PHE A 155 -15.31 -29.36 -11.55
CA PHE A 155 -16.35 -29.94 -10.68
C PHE A 155 -17.70 -30.17 -11.36
N LEU A 156 -17.94 -29.62 -12.56
CA LEU A 156 -19.14 -29.93 -13.33
C LEU A 156 -19.20 -31.43 -13.67
N PRO A 157 -20.30 -32.13 -13.31
CA PRO A 157 -20.47 -33.53 -13.67
C PRO A 157 -20.55 -33.65 -15.20
N ARG A 158 -19.67 -34.47 -15.79
CA ARG A 158 -19.81 -34.84 -17.20
C ARG A 158 -21.13 -35.58 -17.36
N LYS A 159 -21.99 -35.14 -18.30
CA LYS A 159 -23.05 -36.00 -18.84
C LYS A 159 -22.39 -37.32 -19.25
N ARG A 160 -22.73 -38.42 -18.56
CA ARG A 160 -22.29 -39.76 -18.96
C ARG A 160 -22.76 -39.93 -20.40
N LYS A 161 -21.83 -40.17 -21.33
CA LYS A 161 -22.24 -40.63 -22.67
C LYS A 161 -23.09 -41.89 -22.44
N PRO A 162 -24.29 -41.99 -23.04
CA PRO A 162 -25.08 -43.21 -22.93
C PRO A 162 -24.19 -44.37 -23.38
N SER A 163 -24.07 -45.38 -22.52
CA SER A 163 -23.42 -46.63 -22.89
C SER A 163 -24.24 -47.20 -24.03
N ALA A 164 -23.69 -47.19 -25.25
CA ALA A 164 -24.26 -47.98 -26.34
C ALA A 164 -24.22 -49.43 -25.86
N LYS A 165 -25.40 -50.02 -25.68
CA LYS A 165 -25.58 -51.47 -25.54
C LYS A 165 -25.61 -52.07 -26.94
#